data_AF-A0A9D1VU76-F1
#
_entry.id   AF-A0A9D1VU76-F1
#
_cell.length_a   1.000
_cell.length_b   1.000
_cell.length_c   1.000
_cell.angle_alpha   90.00
_cell.angle_beta   90.00
_cell.angle_gamma   90.00
#
_symmetry.space_group_name_H-M   'P 1'
#
loop_
_entity.id
_entity.type
_entity.pdbx_description
1 polymer ?
#
loop_
_entity_poly.entity_id
_entity_poly.type
_entity_poly.pdbx_seq_one_letter_code
_entity_poly.pdbx_strand_id
1 'polypeptide(L)'
;MSRADEIFIQNCRDILEHGTWDTDREVRPRWADGTPAHTIKKFGQVSRYDLREEFPILTIRRTYLKSAIDEILWIWRKKSNNIRDLSSHIWDSWADESGSIGKAYGYQLGIKYSFPEGEFDQVDKVLYDLKNNPASRRIIA
;
A
#
# COMPACT_ATOMS: atom_id res chain seq x y z
N MET A 1 19.74 0.99 15.60
CA MET A 1 19.03 0.62 14.36
C MET A 1 17.62 0.26 14.78
N SER A 2 16.57 0.78 14.14
CA SER A 2 15.20 0.46 14.55
C SER A 2 14.86 -1.00 14.22
N ARG A 3 13.82 -1.57 14.84
CA ARG A 3 13.37 -2.91 14.47
C ARG A 3 12.91 -2.96 13.01
N ALA A 4 12.35 -1.88 12.49
CA ALA A 4 12.05 -1.71 11.07
C ALA A 4 13.29 -1.81 10.16
N ASP A 5 14.41 -1.19 10.55
CA ASP A 5 15.65 -1.29 9.78
C ASP A 5 16.24 -2.70 9.80
N GLU A 6 16.25 -3.36 10.96
CA GLU A 6 16.74 -4.74 11.09
C GLU A 6 15.97 -5.70 10.20
N ILE A 7 14.62 -5.64 10.25
CA ILE A 7 13.75 -6.47 9.42
C ILE A 7 13.97 -6.17 7.94
N PHE A 8 14.07 -4.88 7.57
CA PHE A 8 14.31 -4.49 6.19
C PHE A 8 15.64 -5.04 5.66
N ILE A 9 16.73 -4.88 6.41
CA ILE A 9 18.06 -5.39 6.02
C ILE A 9 18.04 -6.91 5.90
N GLN A 10 17.40 -7.61 6.84
CA GLN A 10 17.30 -9.06 6.81
C GLN A 10 16.50 -9.53 5.59
N ASN A 11 15.38 -8.87 5.28
CA ASN A 11 14.59 -9.17 4.09
C ASN A 11 15.38 -8.94 2.80
N CYS A 12 16.14 -7.84 2.71
CA CYS A 12 17.00 -7.56 1.56
C CYS A 12 18.10 -8.62 1.39
N ARG A 13 18.80 -8.99 2.47
CA ARG A 13 19.82 -10.06 2.43
C ARG A 13 19.22 -11.38 1.98
N ASP A 14 18.08 -11.74 2.52
CA ASP A 14 17.41 -12.99 2.19
C ASP A 14 16.93 -13.05 0.72
N ILE A 15 16.48 -11.91 0.18
CA ILE A 15 16.18 -11.80 -1.27
C ILE A 15 17.46 -11.93 -2.10
N LEU A 16 18.55 -11.26 -1.72
CA LEU A 16 19.80 -11.28 -2.47
C LEU A 16 20.50 -12.65 -2.46
N GLU A 17 20.44 -13.35 -1.33
CA GLU A 17 21.11 -14.64 -1.13
C GLU A 17 20.28 -15.83 -1.62
N HIS A 18 18.95 -15.79 -1.44
CA HIS A 18 18.07 -16.93 -1.68
C HIS A 18 16.90 -16.64 -2.63
N GLY A 19 16.87 -15.47 -3.27
CA GLY A 19 15.85 -15.11 -4.24
C GLY A 19 16.04 -15.81 -5.59
N THR A 20 15.01 -15.71 -6.43
CA THR A 20 15.01 -16.22 -7.80
C THR A 20 15.15 -15.06 -8.77
N TRP A 21 16.09 -15.17 -9.71
CA TRP A 21 16.26 -14.22 -10.82
C TRP A 21 15.21 -14.43 -11.91
N ASP A 22 14.93 -13.37 -12.66
CA ASP A 22 14.13 -13.43 -13.89
C ASP A 22 14.93 -13.12 -15.16
N THR A 23 16.25 -13.33 -15.11
CA THR A 23 17.18 -13.09 -16.23
C THR A 23 16.96 -14.01 -17.43
N ASP A 24 16.27 -15.14 -17.24
CA ASP A 24 15.84 -16.07 -18.28
C ASP A 24 14.48 -15.70 -18.91
N ARG A 25 13.87 -14.59 -18.49
CA ARG A 25 12.53 -14.16 -18.93
C ARG A 25 12.57 -12.85 -19.71
N GLU A 26 11.62 -12.70 -20.62
CA GLU A 26 11.36 -11.40 -21.23
C GLU A 26 10.65 -10.49 -20.22
N VAL A 27 11.29 -9.38 -19.85
CA VAL A 27 10.74 -8.38 -18.93
C VAL A 27 10.36 -7.10 -19.67
N ARG A 28 9.24 -6.49 -19.27
CA ARG A 28 8.76 -5.20 -19.82
C ARG A 28 9.51 -3.98 -19.25
N PRO A 29 9.81 -3.88 -17.94
CA PRO A 29 10.52 -2.73 -17.40
C PRO A 29 11.91 -2.56 -18.02
N ARG A 30 12.27 -1.30 -18.29
CA ARG A 30 13.58 -0.90 -18.84
C ARG A 30 14.21 0.18 -17.97
N TRP A 31 15.53 0.20 -17.91
CA TRP A 31 16.29 1.32 -17.37
C TRP A 31 16.24 2.53 -18.32
N ALA A 32 16.72 3.69 -17.85
CA ALA A 32 16.75 4.91 -18.64
C ALA A 32 17.60 4.81 -19.92
N ASP A 33 18.59 3.90 -19.94
CA ASP A 33 19.41 3.59 -21.12
C ASP A 33 18.76 2.56 -22.07
N GLY A 34 17.54 2.12 -21.77
CA GLY A 34 16.78 1.16 -22.58
C GLY A 34 17.09 -0.31 -22.27
N THR A 35 18.06 -0.62 -21.41
CA THR A 35 18.40 -2.01 -21.05
C THR A 35 17.29 -2.65 -20.20
N PRO A 36 17.06 -3.98 -20.32
CA PRO A 36 16.09 -4.70 -19.46
C PRO A 36 16.36 -4.53 -17.96
N ALA A 37 15.34 -4.15 -17.18
CA ALA A 37 15.44 -4.05 -15.73
C ALA A 37 14.97 -5.34 -15.06
N HIS A 38 15.91 -6.29 -14.90
CA HIS A 38 15.70 -7.58 -14.23
C HIS A 38 15.64 -7.46 -12.70
N THR A 39 15.02 -8.44 -12.05
CA THR A 39 14.84 -8.49 -10.59
C THR A 39 15.28 -9.82 -9.98
N ILE A 40 15.68 -9.77 -8.71
CA ILE A 40 15.74 -10.93 -7.82
C ILE A 40 14.58 -10.83 -6.83
N LYS A 41 13.82 -11.92 -6.66
CA LYS A 41 12.56 -11.91 -5.90
C LYS A 41 12.40 -13.13 -5.02
N LYS A 42 11.65 -12.95 -3.93
CA LYS A 42 11.28 -14.03 -3.01
C LYS A 42 9.78 -14.01 -2.76
N PHE A 43 9.15 -15.18 -2.81
CA PHE A 43 7.71 -15.32 -2.60
C PHE A 43 7.39 -15.48 -1.11
N GLY A 44 6.37 -14.76 -0.62
CA GLY A 44 5.79 -14.99 0.69
C GLY A 44 6.63 -14.50 1.88
N GLN A 45 7.08 -13.24 1.87
CA GLN A 45 7.67 -12.64 3.08
C GLN A 45 6.61 -12.12 4.06
N VAL A 46 6.83 -12.34 5.36
CA VAL A 46 5.96 -11.89 6.44
C VAL A 46 6.78 -11.13 7.47
N SER A 47 6.48 -9.86 7.66
CA SER A 47 7.08 -9.01 8.69
C SER A 47 6.05 -8.68 9.77
N ARG A 48 6.47 -8.66 11.03
CA ARG A 48 5.62 -8.35 12.19
C ARG A 48 6.26 -7.22 12.99
N TYR A 49 5.45 -6.26 13.40
CA TYR A 49 5.85 -5.09 14.18
C TYR A 49 4.96 -4.98 15.40
N ASP A 50 5.55 -4.78 16.58
CA ASP A 50 4.79 -4.39 17.77
C ASP A 50 4.71 -2.86 17.81
N LEU A 51 3.53 -2.32 17.51
CA LEU A 51 3.31 -0.87 17.45
C LEU A 51 3.35 -0.19 18.82
N ARG A 52 3.39 -0.96 19.92
CA ARG A 52 3.57 -0.42 21.28
C ARG A 52 5.03 -0.07 21.57
N GLU A 53 5.97 -0.70 20.86
CA GLU A 53 7.41 -0.53 21.04
C GLU A 53 7.97 0.56 20.12
N GLU A 54 7.57 0.56 18.84
CA GLU A 54 8.04 1.56 17.88
C GLU A 54 7.04 1.84 16.76
N PHE A 55 7.16 3.03 16.15
CA PHE A 55 6.54 3.33 14.87
C PHE A 55 7.43 2.78 13.75
N PRO A 56 6.95 1.87 12.88
CA PRO A 56 7.79 1.13 11.94
C PRO A 56 8.18 1.98 10.73
N ILE A 57 9.09 2.93 10.94
CA ILE A 57 9.69 3.79 9.91
C ILE A 57 11.19 3.51 9.82
N LEU A 58 11.71 3.46 8.60
CA LEU A 58 13.14 3.25 8.37
C LEU A 58 13.93 4.48 8.84
N THR A 59 15.06 4.25 9.52
CA THR A 59 16.01 5.29 9.95
C THR A 59 17.28 5.29 9.12
N ILE A 60 17.56 4.21 8.39
CA ILE A 60 18.72 4.11 7.48
C ILE A 60 18.58 4.97 6.21
N ARG A 61 17.38 5.44 5.90
CA ARG A 61 17.11 6.38 4.81
C ARG A 61 15.89 7.22 5.12
N ARG A 62 15.86 8.45 4.60
CA ARG A 62 14.71 9.35 4.76
C ARG A 62 13.47 8.75 4.08
N THR A 63 12.36 8.74 4.81
CA THR A 63 11.03 8.42 4.28
C THR A 63 10.18 9.69 4.20
N TYR A 64 9.48 9.91 3.09
CA TYR A 64 8.62 11.08 2.87
C TYR A 64 7.26 10.92 3.59
N LEU A 65 7.30 10.88 4.93
CA LEU A 65 6.14 10.56 5.78
C LEU A 65 4.92 11.46 5.52
N LYS A 66 5.13 12.76 5.29
CA LYS A 66 4.03 13.70 4.99
C LYS A 66 3.24 13.28 3.74
N SER A 67 3.94 12.89 2.68
CA SER A 67 3.31 12.43 1.43
C SER A 67 2.61 11.08 1.61
N ALA A 68 3.22 10.15 2.37
CA ALA A 68 2.59 8.87 2.68
C ALA A 68 1.29 9.05 3.48
N ILE A 69 1.27 9.96 4.47
CA ILE A 69 0.04 10.26 5.23
C ILE A 69 -1.02 10.91 4.33
N ASP A 70 -0.63 11.84 3.45
CA ASP A 70 -1.56 12.48 2.51
C ASP A 70 -2.23 11.45 1.58
N GLU A 71 -1.46 10.49 1.07
CA GLU A 71 -1.98 9.37 0.25
C GLU A 71 -2.93 8.46 1.04
N ILE A 72 -2.59 8.09 2.30
CA ILE A 72 -3.48 7.32 3.17
C ILE A 72 -4.81 8.06 3.36
N LEU A 73 -4.78 9.38 3.61
CA LEU A 73 -5.99 10.17 3.81
C LEU A 73 -6.80 10.33 2.51
N TRP A 74 -6.13 10.46 1.36
CA TRP A 74 -6.78 10.50 0.06
C TRP A 74 -7.55 9.21 -0.24
N ILE A 75 -6.96 8.04 0.05
CA ILE A 75 -7.59 6.73 -0.17
C ILE A 75 -8.66 6.43 0.90
N TRP A 76 -8.31 6.44 2.18
CA TRP A 76 -9.15 5.89 3.25
C TRP A 76 -10.18 6.87 3.81
N ARG A 77 -9.88 8.18 3.77
CA ARG A 77 -10.76 9.20 4.34
C ARG A 77 -11.54 9.94 3.26
N LYS A 78 -10.86 10.46 2.22
CA LYS A 78 -11.54 11.12 1.10
C LYS A 78 -12.25 10.11 0.21
N LYS A 79 -11.80 8.85 0.20
CA LYS A 79 -12.34 7.78 -0.66
C LYS A 79 -12.31 8.21 -2.14
N SER A 80 -11.28 8.98 -2.51
CA SER A 80 -11.13 9.58 -3.82
C SER A 80 -10.25 8.71 -4.73
N ASN A 81 -10.49 8.84 -6.02
CA ASN A 81 -9.67 8.29 -7.10
C ASN A 81 -9.20 9.40 -8.05
N ASN A 82 -9.28 10.67 -7.65
CA ASN A 82 -8.86 11.80 -8.46
C ASN A 82 -7.57 12.42 -7.91
N ILE A 83 -6.53 12.53 -8.74
CA ILE A 83 -5.22 13.06 -8.33
C ILE A 83 -5.28 14.54 -7.92
N ARG A 84 -6.29 15.28 -8.34
CA ARG A 84 -6.49 16.69 -7.94
C ARG A 84 -6.82 16.84 -6.45
N ASP A 85 -7.25 15.75 -5.81
CA ASP A 85 -7.48 15.68 -4.37
C ASP A 85 -6.24 15.25 -3.57
N LEU A 86 -5.12 14.99 -4.25
CA LEU A 86 -3.86 14.57 -3.65
C LEU A 86 -2.81 15.67 -3.82
N SER A 87 -2.02 15.96 -2.79
CA SER A 87 -1.01 17.04 -2.87
C SER A 87 0.25 16.62 -3.61
N SER A 88 0.46 15.31 -3.76
CA SER A 88 1.63 14.72 -4.41
C SER A 88 1.35 14.37 -5.87
N HIS A 89 2.39 14.43 -6.69
CA HIS A 89 2.35 14.14 -8.13
C HIS A 89 2.76 12.70 -8.48
N ILE A 90 2.93 11.82 -7.49
CA ILE A 90 3.41 10.45 -7.74
C ILE A 90 2.43 9.58 -8.54
N TRP A 91 1.15 9.97 -8.62
CA TRP A 91 0.11 9.25 -9.36
C TRP A 91 -0.19 9.85 -10.75
N ASP A 92 0.49 10.94 -11.14
CA ASP A 92 0.16 11.69 -12.35
C ASP A 92 0.22 10.83 -13.61
N SER A 93 1.17 9.88 -13.70
CA SER A 93 1.32 9.01 -14.88
C SER A 93 0.21 7.95 -15.03
N TRP A 94 -0.68 7.82 -14.06
CA TRP A 94 -1.80 6.86 -14.05
C TRP A 94 -3.15 7.55 -14.21
N ALA A 95 -3.18 8.88 -14.21
CA ALA A 95 -4.41 9.64 -14.32
C ALA A 95 -4.87 9.79 -15.78
N ASP A 96 -6.19 9.71 -15.98
CA ASP A 96 -6.82 10.10 -17.23
C ASP A 96 -6.94 11.62 -17.37
N GLU A 97 -7.52 12.09 -18.48
CA GLU A 97 -7.72 13.51 -18.78
C GLU A 97 -8.55 14.26 -17.71
N SER A 98 -9.41 13.55 -16.97
CA SER A 98 -10.21 14.10 -15.88
C SER A 98 -9.47 14.14 -14.54
N GLY A 99 -8.28 13.54 -14.48
CA GLY A 99 -7.49 13.33 -13.26
C GLY A 99 -7.85 12.05 -12.51
N SER A 100 -8.70 11.17 -13.06
CA SER A 100 -9.08 9.93 -12.39
C SER A 100 -8.07 8.82 -12.65
N ILE A 101 -7.79 8.00 -11.64
CA ILE A 101 -7.06 6.73 -11.77
C ILE A 101 -8.00 5.53 -12.02
N GLY A 102 -9.26 5.79 -12.41
CA GLY A 102 -10.28 4.78 -12.65
C GLY A 102 -10.90 4.19 -11.37
N LYS A 103 -11.52 3.01 -11.48
CA LYS A 103 -12.28 2.37 -10.38
C LYS A 103 -11.36 1.63 -9.37
N ALA A 104 -10.34 2.31 -8.86
CA ALA A 104 -9.34 1.74 -7.97
C ALA A 104 -9.27 2.49 -6.62
N TYR A 105 -8.65 1.85 -5.62
CA TYR A 105 -8.34 2.41 -4.30
C TYR A 105 -9.54 3.08 -3.62
N GLY A 106 -9.49 4.41 -3.43
CA GLY A 106 -10.52 5.16 -2.72
C GLY A 106 -11.91 4.98 -3.35
N TYR A 107 -12.01 4.84 -4.67
CA TYR A 107 -13.29 4.55 -5.34
C TYR A 107 -13.95 3.31 -4.76
N GLN A 108 -13.21 2.21 -4.57
CA GLN A 108 -13.73 0.94 -4.04
C GLN A 108 -14.16 1.05 -2.58
N LEU A 109 -13.42 1.86 -1.80
CA LEU A 109 -13.72 2.13 -0.40
C LEU A 109 -14.95 3.02 -0.21
N GLY A 110 -15.33 3.81 -1.22
CA GLY A 110 -16.52 4.68 -1.20
C GLY A 110 -17.80 4.06 -1.76
N ILE A 111 -17.75 2.84 -2.30
CA ILE A 111 -18.95 2.14 -2.78
C ILE A 111 -19.80 1.73 -1.57
N LYS A 112 -21.07 2.12 -1.59
CA LYS A 112 -22.04 1.73 -0.56
C LYS A 112 -22.72 0.41 -0.90
N TYR A 113 -22.95 -0.38 0.14
CA TYR A 113 -23.65 -1.65 0.09
C TYR A 113 -24.71 -1.71 1.18
N SER A 114 -25.75 -2.51 0.93
CA SER A 114 -26.79 -2.78 1.91
C SER A 114 -26.38 -3.92 2.84
N PHE A 115 -26.32 -3.63 4.13
CA PHE A 115 -26.10 -4.61 5.19
C PHE A 115 -27.33 -4.69 6.10
N PRO A 116 -27.50 -5.77 6.88
CA PRO A 116 -28.58 -5.88 7.85
C PRO A 116 -28.64 -4.70 8.84
N GLU A 117 -27.49 -4.09 9.14
CA GLU A 117 -27.37 -2.97 10.08
C GLU A 117 -27.53 -1.58 9.41
N GLY A 118 -27.63 -1.52 8.08
CA GLY A 118 -27.80 -0.28 7.31
C GLY A 118 -26.94 -0.21 6.04
N GLU A 119 -26.99 0.95 5.36
CA GLU A 119 -26.15 1.26 4.21
C GLU A 119 -24.77 1.73 4.67
N PHE A 120 -23.71 1.00 4.31
CA PHE A 120 -22.33 1.34 4.64
C PHE A 120 -21.44 1.23 3.41
N ASP A 121 -20.39 2.04 3.37
CA ASP A 121 -19.21 1.66 2.58
C ASP A 121 -18.25 0.79 3.40
N GLN A 122 -17.18 0.29 2.78
CA GLN A 122 -16.29 -0.68 3.42
C GLN A 122 -15.61 -0.11 4.67
N VAL A 123 -15.22 1.16 4.64
CA VAL A 123 -14.57 1.81 5.79
C VAL A 123 -15.58 1.97 6.93
N ASP A 124 -16.80 2.41 6.61
CA ASP A 124 -17.85 2.58 7.61
C ASP A 124 -18.24 1.22 8.24
N LYS A 125 -18.31 0.15 7.44
CA LYS A 125 -18.60 -1.20 7.93
C LYS A 125 -17.49 -1.73 8.86
N VAL A 126 -16.22 -1.55 8.49
CA VAL A 126 -15.09 -1.91 9.38
C VAL A 126 -15.17 -1.14 10.70
N LEU A 127 -15.42 0.17 10.66
CA LEU A 127 -15.55 0.99 11.86
C LEU A 127 -16.75 0.59 12.72
N TYR A 128 -17.86 0.20 12.10
CA TYR A 128 -19.03 -0.33 12.80
C TYR A 128 -18.70 -1.66 13.50
N ASP A 129 -18.09 -2.61 12.80
CA ASP A 129 -17.79 -3.93 13.36
C ASP A 129 -16.73 -3.86 14.47
N LEU A 130 -15.71 -3.01 14.34
CA LEU A 130 -14.73 -2.80 15.41
C LEU A 130 -15.37 -2.30 16.70
N LYS A 131 -16.45 -1.51 16.60
CA LYS A 131 -17.17 -0.98 17.77
C LYS A 131 -18.21 -1.96 18.32
N ASN A 132 -18.95 -2.64 17.44
CA ASN A 132 -20.15 -3.39 17.82
C ASN A 132 -19.96 -4.91 17.78
N ASN A 133 -18.96 -5.42 17.07
CA ASN A 133 -18.65 -6.84 16.94
C ASN A 133 -17.13 -7.11 16.89
N PRO A 134 -16.37 -6.70 17.93
CA PRO A 134 -14.90 -6.74 17.91
C PRO A 134 -14.32 -8.16 17.82
N ALA A 135 -15.08 -9.20 18.17
CA ALA A 135 -14.66 -10.60 18.04
C ALA A 135 -14.85 -11.16 16.63
N SER A 136 -15.41 -10.37 15.70
CA SER A 136 -15.61 -10.77 14.32
C SER A 136 -14.29 -11.08 13.63
N ARG A 137 -14.23 -12.25 12.99
CA ARG A 137 -13.11 -12.68 12.13
C ARG A 137 -13.33 -12.27 10.67
N ARG A 138 -14.26 -11.34 10.42
CA ARG A 138 -14.68 -10.90 9.08
C ARG A 138 -14.48 -9.39 8.86
N ILE A 139 -13.71 -8.74 9.73
CA ILE A 139 -13.37 -7.31 9.60
C ILE A 139 -12.27 -7.17 8.54
N ILE A 140 -12.68 -6.91 7.30
CA ILE A 140 -11.81 -6.83 6.11
C ILE A 140 -12.30 -5.63 5.28
N ALA A 141 -11.37 -4.92 4.65
CA ALA A 141 -11.60 -3.87 3.65
C ALA A 141 -10.82 -4.16 2.38
#